data_AF-A0A3C1DWD7-F1
#
_entry.id   AF-A0A3C1DWD7-F1
#
_cell.length_a   1.000
_cell.length_b   1.000
_cell.length_c   1.000
_cell.angle_alpha   90.00
_cell.angle_beta   90.00
_cell.angle_gamma   90.00
#
_symmetry.space_group_name_H-M   'P 1'
#
loop_
_entity.id
_entity.type
_entity.pdbx_description
1 polymer ?
#
loop_
_entity_poly.entity_id
_entity_poly.type
_entity_poly.pdbx_seq_one_letter_code
_entity_poly.pdbx_strand_id
1 'polypeptide(L)' 'SRAYPKLTFVAGELPNLPYPDGTFDAGTANFVINHTNDPRASVRELARVLAPGGTAAITIWPASVSPMNALWNEV' A
#
# COMPACT_ATOMS: atom_id res chain seq x y z
N SER A 1 1.11 19.42 -5.12
CA SER A 1 1.14 20.18 -3.86
C SER A 1 2.12 21.34 -4.02
N ARG A 2 1.94 22.48 -3.32
CA ARG A 2 2.76 23.70 -3.57
C ARG A 2 4.28 23.48 -3.42
N ALA A 3 4.69 22.45 -2.67
CA ALA A 3 6.09 22.05 -2.48
C ALA A 3 6.62 21.05 -3.54
N TYR A 4 5.74 20.33 -4.24
CA TYR A 4 6.11 19.30 -5.22
C TYR A 4 5.19 19.37 -6.44
N PRO A 5 5.50 20.25 -7.42
CA PRO A 5 4.64 20.51 -8.57
C PRO A 5 4.53 19.33 -9.55
N LYS A 6 5.48 18.38 -9.50
CA LYS A 6 5.48 17.16 -10.33
C LYS A 6 4.61 16.03 -9.76
N LEU A 7 4.08 16.20 -8.54
CA LEU A 7 3.22 15.18 -7.91
C LEU A 7 1.75 15.45 -8.18
N THR A 8 1.09 14.46 -8.76
CA THR A 8 -0.37 14.40 -8.89
C THR A 8 -0.94 13.60 -7.72
N PHE A 9 -1.99 14.14 -7.09
CA PHE A 9 -2.73 13.45 -6.05
C PHE A 9 -4.09 13.05 -6.63
N VAL A 10 -4.47 11.79 -6.44
CA VAL A 10 -5.71 11.21 -6.96
C VAL A 10 -6.41 10.49 -5.82
N ALA A 11 -7.72 10.68 -5.70
CA ALA A 11 -8.53 9.90 -4.78
C ALA A 11 -8.67 8.47 -5.32
N GLY A 12 -8.40 7.48 -4.47
CA GLY A 12 -8.50 6.07 -4.81
C GLY A 12 -8.54 5.22 -3.57
N GLU A 13 -9.01 3.99 -3.71
CA GLU A 13 -9.12 3.01 -2.64
C GLU A 13 -8.57 1.67 -3.10
N LEU A 14 -8.06 0.87 -2.18
CA LEU A 14 -7.75 -0.54 -2.46
C LEU A 14 -8.97 -1.39 -2.08
N PRO A 15 -9.36 -2.38 -2.90
CA PRO A 15 -8.65 -2.90 -4.07
C PRO A 15 -9.15 -2.34 -5.43
N ASN A 16 -9.60 -1.08 -5.50
CA ASN A 16 -10.20 -0.49 -6.71
C ASN A 16 -9.48 0.80 -7.11
N LEU A 17 -8.22 0.69 -7.55
CA LEU A 17 -7.45 1.84 -7.99
C LEU A 17 -7.91 2.33 -9.36
N PRO A 18 -8.02 3.66 -9.58
CA PRO A 18 -8.51 4.23 -10.83
C PRO A 18 -7.43 4.27 -11.93
N TYR A 19 -6.69 3.16 -12.09
CA TYR A 19 -5.62 3.04 -13.07
C TYR A 19 -5.77 1.76 -13.90
N PRO A 20 -5.45 1.80 -15.21
CA PRO A 20 -5.34 0.61 -16.03
C PRO A 20 -4.28 -0.37 -15.53
N ASP A 21 -4.36 -1.61 -16.01
CA ASP A 21 -3.31 -2.60 -15.81
C ASP A 21 -1.98 -2.09 -16.38
N GLY A 22 -0.86 -2.40 -15.72
CA GLY A 22 0.46 -2.11 -16.28
C GLY A 22 0.87 -0.64 -16.32
N THR A 23 0.21 0.24 -15.55
CA THR A 23 0.40 1.70 -15.63
C THR A 23 1.73 2.18 -15.04
N PHE A 24 2.24 1.55 -13.98
CA PHE A 24 3.39 2.06 -13.23
C PHE A 24 4.57 1.08 -13.22
N ASP A 25 5.79 1.61 -13.37
CA ASP A 25 7.01 0.80 -13.24
C ASP A 25 7.31 0.43 -11.78
N ALA A 26 6.84 1.23 -10.83
CA ALA A 26 7.02 0.99 -9.41
C ALA A 26 5.85 1.50 -8.58
N GLY A 27 5.56 0.82 -7.46
CA GLY A 27 4.50 1.16 -6.53
C GLY A 27 4.93 0.99 -5.08
N THR A 28 4.48 1.89 -4.21
CA THR A 28 4.72 1.78 -2.77
C THR A 28 3.39 1.76 -2.02
N ALA A 29 3.35 0.97 -0.95
CA ALA A 29 2.20 0.88 -0.06
C ALA A 29 2.68 0.89 1.38
N ASN A 30 2.73 2.09 1.96
CA ASN A 30 3.35 2.30 3.26
C ASN A 30 2.27 2.22 4.36
N PHE A 31 2.23 1.10 5.08
CA PHE A 31 1.32 0.83 6.18
C PHE A 31 -0.18 0.87 5.85
N VAL A 32 -0.57 0.91 4.57
CA VAL A 32 -1.99 1.00 4.16
C VAL A 32 -2.70 -0.36 4.13
N ILE A 33 -1.99 -1.45 3.79
CA ILE A 33 -2.60 -2.76 3.53
C ILE A 33 -3.36 -3.32 4.75
N ASN A 34 -2.85 -3.03 5.96
CA ASN A 34 -3.47 -3.47 7.22
C ASN A 34 -4.86 -2.88 7.47
N HIS A 35 -5.20 -1.79 6.77
CA HIS A 35 -6.47 -1.07 6.94
C HIS A 35 -7.51 -1.46 5.88
N THR A 36 -7.17 -2.36 4.97
CA THR A 36 -8.07 -2.81 3.92
C THR A 36 -8.89 -4.02 4.38
N ASN A 37 -10.14 -4.12 3.93
CA ASN A 37 -11.02 -5.24 4.29
C ASN A 37 -10.53 -6.58 3.71
N ASP A 38 -9.86 -6.54 2.54
CA ASP A 38 -9.19 -7.69 1.94
C ASP A 38 -7.74 -7.31 1.56
N PRO A 39 -6.77 -7.59 2.44
CA PRO A 39 -5.35 -7.35 2.18
C PRO A 39 -4.85 -8.06 0.92
N ARG A 40 -5.39 -9.25 0.62
CA ARG A 40 -4.94 -10.09 -0.48
C ARG A 40 -5.44 -9.53 -1.81
N ALA A 41 -6.68 -9.05 -1.87
CA ALA A 41 -7.19 -8.29 -3.01
C ALA A 41 -6.42 -6.98 -3.20
N SER A 42 -6.08 -6.29 -2.12
CA SER A 42 -5.35 -5.02 -2.17
C SER A 42 -3.93 -5.18 -2.74
N VAL A 43 -3.22 -6.24 -2.35
CA VAL A 43 -1.90 -6.55 -2.94
C VAL A 43 -2.03 -6.98 -4.40
N ARG A 44 -3.08 -7.73 -4.77
CA ARG A 44 -3.35 -8.05 -6.19
C ARG A 44 -3.63 -6.81 -7.02
N GLU A 45 -4.39 -5.86 -6.49
CA GLU A 45 -4.70 -4.61 -7.16
C GLU A 45 -3.45 -3.75 -7.37
N LEU A 46 -2.58 -3.66 -6.35
CA LEU A 46 -1.28 -3.02 -6.50
C LEU A 46 -0.44 -3.69 -7.58
N ALA A 47 -0.41 -5.04 -7.62
CA ALA A 47 0.31 -5.76 -8.66
C ALA A 47 -0.30 -5.54 -10.06
N ARG A 48 -1.63 -5.46 -10.19
CA ARG A 48 -2.34 -5.23 -11.46
C ARG A 48 -1.90 -3.93 -12.12
N VAL A 49 -1.81 -2.85 -11.35
CA VAL A 49 -1.43 -1.53 -11.89
C VAL A 49 0.07 -1.42 -12.20
N LEU A 50 0.90 -2.41 -11.86
CA LEU A 50 2.32 -2.43 -12.20
C LEU A 50 2.55 -3.02 -13.60
N ALA A 51 3.44 -2.38 -14.37
CA ALA A 51 3.92 -2.89 -15.65
C ALA A 51 4.56 -4.30 -15.50
N PRO A 52 4.61 -5.12 -16.56
CA PRO A 52 5.40 -6.34 -16.55
C PRO A 52 6.86 -6.05 -16.15
N GLY A 53 7.33 -6.67 -15.06
CA GLY A 53 8.65 -6.42 -14.48
C GLY A 53 8.71 -5.25 -13.49
N GLY A 54 7.60 -4.56 -13.26
CA GLY A 54 7.48 -3.50 -12.26
C GLY A 54 7.59 -4.02 -10.82
N THR A 55 7.98 -3.14 -9.90
CA THR A 55 8.31 -3.52 -8.51
C THR A 55 7.39 -2.87 -7.49
N ALA A 56 6.94 -3.65 -6.51
CA ALA A 56 6.23 -3.15 -5.32
C ALA A 56 7.15 -3.16 -4.09
N ALA A 57 7.15 -2.07 -3.32
CA ALA A 57 7.69 -2.04 -1.97
C ALA A 57 6.57 -1.77 -0.96
N ILE A 58 6.37 -2.69 -0.01
CA ILE A 58 5.23 -2.68 0.91
C ILE A 58 5.74 -2.76 2.34
N THR A 59 5.24 -1.89 3.21
CA THR A 59 5.45 -2.00 4.67
C THR A 59 4.12 -2.31 5.36
N ILE A 60 4.14 -3.25 6.30
CA ILE A 60 2.97 -3.65 7.09
C ILE A 60 3.34 -3.75 8.56
N TRP A 61 2.32 -3.69 9.43
CA TRP A 61 2.49 -4.12 10.81
C TRP A 61 2.42 -5.65 10.87
N PRO A 62 3.26 -6.31 11.68
CA PRO A 62 3.16 -7.75 11.86
C PRO A 62 1.81 -8.12 12.48
N ALA A 63 1.22 -9.22 12.00
CA ALA A 63 -0.05 -9.74 12.53
C ALA A 63 0.08 -10.29 13.96
N SER A 64 1.29 -10.64 14.38
CA SER A 64 1.59 -10.98 15.78
C SER A 64 2.01 -9.73 16.56
N VAL A 65 1.46 -9.61 17.77
CA VAL A 65 1.92 -8.64 18.77
C VAL A 65 3.40 -8.95 19.02
N SER A 66 4.29 -8.02 18.68
CA SER A 66 5.69 -8.18 19.06
C SER A 66 5.78 -8.16 20.60
N PRO A 67 6.79 -8.80 21.22
CA PRO A 67 7.03 -8.66 22.65
C PRO A 67 7.10 -7.19 23.10
N MET A 68 7.57 -6.30 22.21
CA MET A 68 7.55 -4.86 22.43
C MET A 68 6.12 -4.29 22.48
N ASN A 69 5.22 -4.72 21.60
CA ASN A 69 3.81 -4.29 21.59
C ASN A 69 3.03 -4.80 22.81
N ALA A 70 3.42 -5.94 23.41
CA ALA A 70 2.80 -6.41 24.64
C ALA A 70 3.08 -5.47 25.83
N LEU A 71 4.32 -4.99 25.95
CA LEU A 71 4.74 -4.07 27.01
C LEU A 71 3.97 -2.73 26.99
N TRP A 72 3.60 -2.22 25.81
CA TRP A 72 2.83 -0.98 25.67
C TRP A 72 1.38 -1.08 26.16
N ASN A 73 0.82 -2.30 26.29
CA ASN A 73 -0.55 -2.51 26.79
C ASN A 73 -0.60 -2.74 28.32
N GLU A 74 0.54 -2.82 28.99
CA GLU A 74 0.65 -3.07 30.43
C GLU A 74 0.87 -1.79 31.26
N VAL A 75 0.85 -0.61 30.63
CA VAL A 75 1.03 0.71 31.26
C VAL A 75 -0.18 1.62 31.11
#